data_AF-A0A843DX70-F1
#
_entry.id   AF-A0A843DX70-F1
#
_cell.length_a   1.000
_cell.length_b   1.000
_cell.length_c   1.000
_cell.angle_alpha   90.00
_cell.angle_beta   90.00
_cell.angle_gamma   90.00
#
_symmetry.space_group_name_H-M   'P 1'
#
loop_
_entity.id
_entity.type
_entity.pdbx_description
1 polymer ?
#
loop_
_entity_poly.entity_id
_entity_poly.type
_entity_poly.pdbx_seq_one_letter_code
_entity_poly.pdbx_strand_id
1 'polypeptide(L)'
;MGYIVLFLFCLVLVVVSFLFHEFGHKFMAQKFGLWSEYRMWPAGLGITLVTSLLGFLFASPGAVVIMGNMDKEMNGKVSIAGPIVNIVLCVIGIVVFSLTTDTLTYIFFFMLANINAILALFNLIPIPPLDGSKIFAWNKVIWGIAIAIAAAEFILLRYVI
;
A
#
# COMPACT_ATOMS: atom_id res chain seq x y z
N MET A 1 9.82 23.43 -10.27
CA MET A 1 8.49 22.78 -10.25
C MET A 1 7.62 23.51 -9.24
N GLY A 2 6.37 23.86 -9.57
CA GLY A 2 5.49 24.51 -8.59
C GLY A 2 5.00 23.53 -7.53
N TYR A 3 4.89 23.97 -6.27
CA TYR A 3 4.39 23.14 -5.15
C TYR A 3 3.02 22.52 -5.43
N ILE A 4 2.18 23.20 -6.22
CA ILE A 4 0.87 22.71 -6.66
C ILE A 4 0.99 21.41 -7.46
N VAL A 5 1.98 21.29 -8.35
CA VAL A 5 2.14 20.10 -9.20
C VAL A 5 2.57 18.90 -8.35
N LEU A 6 3.51 19.10 -7.43
CA LEU A 6 3.95 18.06 -6.50
C LEU A 6 2.81 17.60 -5.58
N PHE A 7 1.99 18.53 -5.12
CA PHE A 7 0.80 18.22 -4.33
C PHE A 7 -0.19 17.36 -5.12
N LEU A 8 -0.50 17.74 -6.37
CA LEU A 8 -1.40 16.98 -7.23
C LEU A 8 -0.86 15.57 -7.53
N PHE A 9 0.45 15.44 -7.79
CA PHE A 9 1.10 14.14 -7.96
C PHE A 9 0.93 13.28 -6.72
N CYS A 10 1.26 13.82 -5.54
CA CYS A 10 1.11 13.10 -4.28
C CYS A 10 -0.33 12.63 -4.07
N LEU A 11 -1.31 13.51 -4.27
CA LEU A 11 -2.73 13.19 -4.07
C LEU A 11 -3.18 12.04 -4.98
N VAL A 12 -2.87 12.11 -6.28
CA VAL A 12 -3.20 11.05 -7.24
C VAL A 12 -2.49 9.75 -6.86
N LEU A 13 -1.20 9.80 -6.57
CA LEU A 13 -0.39 8.62 -6.27
C LEU A 13 -0.85 7.92 -4.98
N VAL A 14 -1.19 8.66 -3.92
CA VAL A 14 -1.71 8.09 -2.67
C VAL A 14 -3.04 7.38 -2.91
N VAL A 15 -3.97 8.03 -3.61
CA VAL A 15 -5.28 7.44 -3.93
C VAL A 15 -5.12 6.17 -4.76
N VAL A 16 -4.33 6.23 -5.83
CA VAL A 16 -4.09 5.08 -6.72
C VAL A 16 -3.40 3.95 -5.96
N SER A 17 -2.34 4.24 -5.21
CA SER A 17 -1.58 3.22 -4.46
C SER A 17 -2.44 2.53 -3.41
N PHE A 18 -3.30 3.28 -2.71
CA PHE A 18 -4.25 2.73 -1.75
C PHE A 18 -5.35 1.90 -2.42
N LEU A 19 -5.97 2.40 -3.50
CA LEU A 19 -7.03 1.66 -4.20
C LEU A 19 -6.51 0.34 -4.79
N PHE A 20 -5.31 0.34 -5.35
CA PHE A 20 -4.70 -0.88 -5.87
C PHE A 20 -4.37 -1.87 -4.75
N HIS A 21 -3.91 -1.40 -3.59
CA HIS A 21 -3.73 -2.23 -2.40
C HIS A 21 -5.05 -2.91 -1.99
N GLU A 22 -6.12 -2.14 -1.85
CA GLU A 22 -7.45 -2.65 -1.50
C GLU A 22 -7.99 -3.62 -2.56
N PHE A 23 -7.77 -3.32 -3.84
CA PHE A 23 -8.13 -4.24 -4.93
C PHE A 23 -7.35 -5.56 -4.86
N GLY A 24 -6.11 -5.55 -4.36
CA GLY A 24 -5.37 -6.78 -4.05
C GLY A 24 -6.14 -7.68 -3.09
N HIS A 25 -6.63 -7.14 -1.97
CA HIS A 25 -7.47 -7.89 -1.03
C HIS A 25 -8.77 -8.38 -1.68
N LYS A 26 -9.46 -7.49 -2.40
CA LYS A 26 -10.72 -7.79 -3.08
C LYS A 26 -10.59 -8.97 -4.03
N PHE A 27 -9.65 -8.89 -4.98
CA PHE A 27 -9.48 -9.93 -5.99
C PHE A 27 -8.99 -11.25 -5.40
N MET A 28 -8.16 -11.21 -4.36
CA MET A 28 -7.76 -12.42 -3.66
C MET A 28 -8.95 -13.07 -2.92
N ALA A 29 -9.81 -12.28 -2.27
CA ALA A 29 -11.02 -12.80 -1.63
C ALA A 29 -11.98 -13.45 -2.63
N GLN A 30 -12.19 -12.81 -3.79
CA GLN A 30 -13.02 -13.36 -4.86
C GLN A 30 -12.47 -14.67 -5.43
N LYS A 31 -11.14 -14.82 -5.49
CA LYS A 31 -10.50 -16.08 -5.90
C LYS A 31 -10.84 -17.24 -4.95
N PHE A 32 -11.11 -16.95 -3.69
CA PHE A 32 -11.58 -17.92 -2.71
C PHE A 32 -13.10 -18.16 -2.74
N GLY A 33 -13.82 -17.55 -3.69
CA GLY A 33 -15.28 -17.63 -3.78
C GLY A 33 -16.00 -16.79 -2.73
N LEU A 34 -15.30 -15.91 -2.02
CA LEU A 34 -15.89 -15.00 -1.04
C LEU A 34 -16.48 -13.78 -1.74
N TRP A 35 -17.58 -13.27 -1.20
CA TRP A 35 -18.12 -11.99 -1.64
C TRP A 35 -17.28 -10.86 -1.03
N SER A 36 -16.89 -9.89 -1.85
CA SER A 36 -16.08 -8.76 -1.40
C SER A 36 -16.44 -7.46 -2.13
N GLU A 37 -16.59 -6.38 -1.37
CA GLU A 37 -16.96 -5.05 -1.87
C GLU A 37 -16.05 -3.99 -1.25
N TYR A 38 -15.49 -3.11 -2.09
CA TYR A 38 -14.80 -1.92 -1.59
C TYR A 38 -15.85 -0.90 -1.15
N ARG A 39 -15.80 -0.49 0.12
CA ARG A 39 -16.68 0.55 0.65
C ARG A 39 -15.86 1.78 1.01
N MET A 40 -16.12 2.86 0.29
CA MET A 40 -15.54 4.15 0.60
C MET A 40 -16.16 4.69 1.90
N TRP A 41 -15.32 5.32 2.73
CA TRP A 41 -15.75 6.03 3.92
C TRP A 41 -15.40 7.52 3.79
N PRO A 42 -16.33 8.37 3.31
CA PRO A 42 -16.06 9.79 3.07
C PRO A 42 -15.55 10.55 4.30
N ALA A 43 -16.04 10.20 5.50
CA ALA A 43 -15.51 10.75 6.75
C ALA A 43 -14.06 10.33 7.00
N GLY A 44 -13.71 9.07 6.71
CA GLY A 44 -12.33 8.59 6.79
C GLY A 44 -11.38 9.25 5.78
N LEU A 45 -11.87 9.60 4.58
CA LEU A 45 -11.17 10.47 3.64
C LEU A 45 -10.88 11.85 4.25
N GLY A 46 -11.88 12.46 4.88
CA GLY A 46 -11.72 13.74 5.59
C GLY A 46 -10.69 13.66 6.74
N ILE A 47 -10.73 12.59 7.53
CA ILE A 47 -9.75 12.32 8.60
C ILE A 47 -8.35 12.15 8.01
N THR A 48 -8.21 11.39 6.92
CA THR A 48 -6.93 11.19 6.23
C THR A 48 -6.34 12.52 5.79
N LEU A 49 -7.17 13.40 5.21
CA LEU A 49 -6.75 14.73 4.79
C LEU A 49 -6.32 15.61 5.98
N VAL A 50 -7.16 15.72 7.02
CA VAL A 50 -6.85 16.56 8.20
C VAL A 50 -5.60 16.08 8.92
N THR A 51 -5.47 14.78 9.16
CA THR A 51 -4.31 14.21 9.85
C THR A 51 -3.04 14.46 9.02
N SER A 52 -3.09 14.27 7.70
CA SER A 52 -1.93 14.56 6.84
C SER A 52 -1.44 16.01 6.94
N LEU A 53 -2.34 16.97 7.14
CA LEU A 53 -1.99 18.38 7.36
C LEU A 53 -1.38 18.65 8.75
N LEU A 54 -1.67 17.80 9.73
CA LEU A 54 -1.10 17.86 11.08
C LEU A 54 0.27 17.16 11.17
N GLY A 55 0.78 16.61 10.07
CA GLY A 55 2.09 15.97 10.01
C GLY A 55 2.09 14.48 10.36
N PHE A 56 0.92 13.84 10.50
CA PHE A 56 0.82 12.39 10.66
C PHE A 56 -0.28 11.82 9.77
N LEU A 57 -0.02 10.76 9.00
CA LEU A 57 -1.03 10.22 8.08
C LEU A 57 -1.82 9.08 8.74
N PHE A 58 -3.12 9.29 9.00
CA PHE A 58 -4.05 8.21 9.32
C PHE A 58 -4.93 7.90 8.11
N ALA A 59 -4.45 7.01 7.25
CA ALA A 59 -5.14 6.62 6.02
C ALA A 59 -6.27 5.64 6.32
N SER A 60 -7.52 6.11 6.27
CA SER A 60 -8.72 5.27 6.35
C SER A 60 -9.81 5.69 5.35
N PRO A 61 -9.49 5.90 4.06
CA PRO A 61 -10.47 6.40 3.08
C PRO A 61 -11.57 5.39 2.72
N GLY A 62 -11.39 4.13 3.08
CA GLY A 62 -12.31 3.03 2.85
C GLY A 62 -11.65 1.70 3.22
N ALA A 63 -12.37 0.60 3.04
CA ALA A 63 -11.82 -0.75 3.20
C ALA A 63 -12.63 -1.73 2.36
N VAL A 64 -12.01 -2.85 1.97
CA VAL A 64 -12.75 -4.00 1.43
C VAL A 64 -13.45 -4.77 2.54
N VAL A 65 -14.78 -4.81 2.45
CA VAL A 65 -15.60 -5.69 3.27
C VAL A 65 -15.67 -7.05 2.61
N ILE A 66 -15.35 -8.10 3.36
CA ILE A 66 -15.37 -9.48 2.88
C ILE A 66 -16.37 -10.27 3.73
N MET A 67 -17.26 -11.00 3.06
CA MET A 67 -18.28 -11.82 3.70
C MET A 67 -18.13 -13.29 3.28
N GLY A 68 -18.31 -14.17 4.26
CA GLY A 68 -18.25 -15.63 4.10
C GLY A 68 -17.39 -16.30 5.16
N ASN A 69 -17.29 -17.62 5.08
CA ASN A 69 -16.47 -18.40 6.00
C ASN A 69 -15.00 -18.28 5.59
N MET A 70 -14.26 -17.47 6.33
CA MET A 70 -12.84 -17.24 6.10
C MET A 70 -12.03 -17.96 7.18
N ASP A 71 -11.24 -18.95 6.78
CA ASP A 71 -10.29 -19.58 7.69
C ASP A 71 -9.02 -18.71 7.86
N LYS A 72 -8.13 -19.17 8.74
CA LYS A 72 -6.89 -18.46 9.05
C LYS A 72 -5.95 -18.31 7.85
N GLU A 73 -5.93 -19.30 6.96
CA GLU A 73 -5.06 -19.31 5.79
C GLU A 73 -5.57 -18.39 4.69
N MET A 74 -6.87 -18.43 4.42
CA MET A 74 -7.57 -17.51 3.52
C MET A 74 -7.37 -16.07 3.98
N ASN A 75 -7.57 -15.80 5.28
CA ASN A 75 -7.38 -14.45 5.84
C ASN A 75 -5.94 -13.95 5.67
N GLY A 76 -4.94 -14.81 5.94
CA GLY A 76 -3.54 -14.47 5.73
C GLY A 76 -3.20 -14.21 4.25
N LYS A 77 -3.70 -15.05 3.33
CA LYS A 77 -3.49 -14.88 1.88
C LYS A 77 -4.18 -13.64 1.32
N VAL A 78 -5.39 -13.33 1.79
CA VAL A 78 -6.09 -12.11 1.43
C VAL A 78 -5.32 -10.90 1.95
N SER A 79 -4.89 -10.91 3.21
CA SER A 79 -4.16 -9.77 3.79
C SER A 79 -2.78 -9.54 3.21
N ILE A 80 -2.07 -10.56 2.71
CA ILE A 80 -0.78 -10.30 2.02
C ILE A 80 -0.97 -9.75 0.59
N ALA A 81 -2.15 -9.91 -0.01
CA ALA A 81 -2.38 -9.47 -1.38
C ALA A 81 -2.22 -7.94 -1.54
N GLY A 82 -2.70 -7.14 -0.59
CA GLY A 82 -2.53 -5.69 -0.59
C GLY A 82 -1.05 -5.26 -0.53
N PRO A 83 -0.28 -5.67 0.50
CA PRO A 83 1.15 -5.40 0.59
C PRO A 83 1.95 -5.85 -0.64
N ILE A 84 1.63 -7.01 -1.24
CA ILE A 84 2.27 -7.45 -2.49
C ILE A 84 2.03 -6.45 -3.61
N VAL A 85 0.82 -5.91 -3.75
CA VAL A 85 0.54 -4.88 -4.77
C VAL A 85 1.40 -3.64 -4.56
N ASN A 86 1.55 -3.17 -3.32
CA ASN A 86 2.44 -2.03 -3.06
C ASN A 86 3.91 -2.35 -3.34
N ILE A 87 4.42 -3.51 -2.92
CA ILE A 87 5.79 -3.95 -3.25
C ILE A 87 6.00 -3.91 -4.77
N VAL A 88 5.08 -4.49 -5.54
CA VAL A 88 5.16 -4.47 -7.01
C VAL A 88 5.14 -3.05 -7.59
N LEU A 89 4.25 -2.17 -7.10
CA LEU A 89 4.22 -0.77 -7.51
C LEU A 89 5.50 -0.02 -7.14
N CYS A 90 6.12 -0.37 -6.02
CA CYS A 90 7.41 0.16 -5.61
C CYS A 90 8.52 -0.25 -6.58
N VAL A 91 8.61 -1.55 -6.91
CA VAL A 91 9.56 -2.04 -7.94
C VAL A 91 9.36 -1.33 -9.27
N ILE A 92 8.11 -1.18 -9.73
CA ILE A 92 7.81 -0.44 -10.97
C ILE A 92 8.33 1.00 -10.88
N GLY A 93 8.07 1.68 -9.76
CA GLY A 93 8.63 2.99 -9.48
C GLY A 93 10.15 3.03 -9.61
N ILE A 94 10.84 2.13 -8.91
CA ILE A 94 12.30 2.00 -8.90
C ILE A 94 12.87 1.80 -10.31
N VAL A 95 12.32 0.85 -11.06
CA VAL A 95 12.78 0.55 -12.41
C VAL A 95 12.61 1.76 -13.33
N VAL A 96 11.44 2.40 -13.31
CA VAL A 96 11.15 3.49 -14.26
C VAL A 96 11.94 4.75 -13.93
N PHE A 97 12.02 5.16 -12.66
CA PHE A 97 12.79 6.38 -12.32
C PHE A 97 14.30 6.17 -12.55
N SER A 98 14.81 4.94 -12.43
CA SER A 98 16.24 4.65 -12.63
C SER A 98 16.67 4.66 -14.11
N LEU A 99 15.71 4.49 -15.03
CA LEU A 99 15.97 4.41 -16.46
C LEU A 99 15.63 5.70 -17.22
N THR A 100 14.90 6.63 -16.60
CA THR A 100 14.47 7.86 -17.24
C THR A 100 15.48 9.00 -17.03
N THR A 101 15.63 9.83 -18.05
CA THR A 101 16.35 11.12 -17.97
C THR A 101 15.40 12.30 -17.89
N ASP A 102 14.09 12.08 -18.08
CA ASP A 102 13.07 13.12 -17.99
C ASP A 102 12.77 13.43 -16.52
N THR A 103 12.98 14.69 -16.13
CA THR A 103 12.83 15.14 -14.74
C THR A 103 11.42 14.92 -14.19
N LEU A 104 10.38 15.12 -15.01
CA LEU A 104 9.00 14.99 -14.56
C LEU A 104 8.66 13.53 -14.24
N THR A 105 9.04 12.64 -15.15
CA THR A 105 8.90 11.19 -15.05
C THR A 105 9.70 10.67 -13.86
N TYR A 106 10.94 11.14 -13.69
CA TYR A 106 11.77 10.78 -12.53
C TYR A 106 11.05 11.10 -11.22
N ILE A 107 10.59 12.34 -11.04
CA ILE A 107 9.92 12.78 -9.82
C ILE A 107 8.65 11.97 -9.56
N PHE A 108 7.83 11.76 -10.59
CA PHE A 108 6.58 11.02 -10.45
C PHE A 108 6.80 9.57 -10.00
N PHE A 109 7.70 8.83 -10.65
CA PHE A 109 7.96 7.43 -10.31
C PHE A 109 8.80 7.27 -9.04
N PHE A 110 9.65 8.23 -8.70
CA PHE A 110 10.32 8.29 -7.40
C PHE A 110 9.30 8.47 -6.25
N MET A 111 8.31 9.35 -6.43
CA MET A 111 7.20 9.51 -5.47
C MET A 111 6.34 8.25 -5.40
N LEU A 112 6.00 7.64 -6.53
CA LEU A 112 5.26 6.36 -6.57
C LEU A 112 5.98 5.29 -5.75
N ALA A 113 7.30 5.13 -5.96
CA ALA A 113 8.11 4.16 -5.22
C ALA A 113 8.08 4.43 -3.71
N ASN A 114 8.33 5.68 -3.30
CA ASN A 114 8.35 6.06 -1.88
C ASN A 114 7.00 5.83 -1.19
N ILE A 115 5.89 6.23 -1.82
CA ILE A 115 4.55 6.04 -1.27
C ILE A 115 4.26 4.55 -1.08
N ASN A 116 4.56 3.73 -2.09
CA ASN A 116 4.27 2.30 -2.04
C ASN A 116 5.18 1.55 -1.06
N ALA A 117 6.47 1.89 -0.97
CA ALA A 117 7.37 1.33 0.04
C ALA A 117 6.87 1.60 1.46
N ILE A 118 6.42 2.83 1.74
CA ILE A 118 5.86 3.21 3.04
C ILE A 118 4.55 2.45 3.31
N LEU A 119 3.63 2.39 2.35
CA LEU A 119 2.35 1.67 2.50
C LEU A 119 2.56 0.17 2.73
N ALA A 120 3.50 -0.45 2.00
CA ALA A 120 3.86 -1.86 2.19
C ALA A 120 4.41 -2.11 3.59
N LEU A 121 5.43 -1.32 4.00
CA LEU A 121 6.04 -1.46 5.32
C LEU A 121 5.04 -1.26 6.45
N PHE A 122 4.24 -0.19 6.38
CA PHE A 122 3.27 0.14 7.40
C PHE A 122 2.22 -0.97 7.54
N ASN A 123 1.64 -1.43 6.43
CA ASN A 123 0.64 -2.51 6.49
C ASN A 123 1.23 -3.86 6.90
N LEU A 124 2.54 -4.08 6.77
CA LEU A 124 3.20 -5.30 7.25
C LEU A 124 3.55 -5.28 8.74
N ILE A 125 3.36 -4.17 9.46
CA ILE A 125 3.54 -4.15 10.92
C ILE A 125 2.55 -5.13 11.57
N PRO A 126 2.99 -6.05 12.46
CA PRO A 126 2.16 -7.12 13.00
C PRO A 126 1.26 -6.65 14.16
N ILE A 127 0.56 -5.52 13.98
CA ILE A 127 -0.30 -4.89 14.98
C ILE A 127 -1.70 -4.67 14.36
N PRO A 128 -2.79 -5.20 14.96
CA PRO A 128 -4.14 -4.89 14.50
C PRO A 128 -4.41 -3.37 14.51
N PRO A 129 -5.10 -2.81 13.50
CA PRO A 129 -5.88 -3.47 12.45
C PRO A 129 -5.10 -3.82 11.16
N LEU A 130 -3.78 -3.64 11.13
CA LEU A 130 -2.95 -3.77 9.92
C LEU A 130 -2.89 -5.21 9.41
N ASP A 131 -2.66 -5.38 8.11
CA ASP A 131 -2.62 -6.70 7.45
C ASP A 131 -1.56 -7.63 8.02
N GLY A 132 -0.41 -7.07 8.40
CA GLY A 132 0.72 -7.77 8.97
C GLY A 132 0.32 -8.61 10.18
N SER A 133 -0.67 -8.18 10.96
CA SER A 133 -1.18 -8.95 12.11
C SER A 133 -1.78 -10.30 11.70
N LYS A 134 -2.57 -10.32 10.61
CA LYS A 134 -3.21 -11.52 10.06
C LYS A 134 -2.21 -12.41 9.34
N ILE A 135 -1.28 -11.81 8.58
CA ILE A 135 -0.21 -12.54 7.88
C ILE A 135 0.71 -13.21 8.89
N PHE A 136 1.14 -12.49 9.93
CA PHE A 136 2.00 -13.03 10.99
C PHE A 136 1.32 -14.16 11.76
N ALA A 137 0.03 -14.00 12.05
CA ALA A 137 -0.76 -15.05 12.69
C ALA A 137 -0.81 -16.31 11.80
N TRP A 138 -1.05 -16.15 10.49
CA TRP A 138 -1.12 -17.24 9.52
C TRP A 138 0.24 -17.93 9.30
N ASN A 139 1.27 -17.19 8.88
CA ASN A 139 2.58 -17.70 8.54
C ASN A 139 3.69 -16.66 8.76
N LYS A 140 4.48 -16.85 9.82
CA LYS A 140 5.59 -15.95 10.20
C LYS A 140 6.72 -15.88 9.18
N VAL A 141 6.96 -16.96 8.42
CA VAL A 141 8.01 -17.00 7.38
C VAL A 141 7.60 -16.12 6.22
N ILE A 142 6.37 -16.26 5.74
CA ILE A 142 5.82 -15.42 4.65
C ILE A 142 5.82 -13.95 5.07
N TRP A 143 5.37 -13.65 6.30
CA TRP A 143 5.44 -12.31 6.85
C TRP A 143 6.89 -11.78 6.89
N GLY A 144 7.84 -12.58 7.37
CA GLY A 144 9.25 -12.21 7.48
C GLY A 144 9.89 -11.90 6.13
N ILE A 145 9.56 -12.69 5.10
CA ILE A 145 10.02 -12.43 3.72
C ILE A 145 9.41 -11.12 3.21
N ALA A 146 8.10 -10.94 3.35
CA ALA A 146 7.41 -9.75 2.86
C ALA A 146 7.95 -8.46 3.49
N ILE A 147 8.13 -8.45 4.82
CA ILE A 147 8.65 -7.26 5.51
C ILE A 147 10.12 -7.01 5.20
N ALA A 148 10.93 -8.06 4.99
CA ALA A 148 12.32 -7.91 4.55
C ALA A 148 12.41 -7.28 3.15
N ILE A 149 11.56 -7.70 2.21
CA ILE A 149 11.49 -7.11 0.86
C ILE A 149 11.08 -5.63 0.95
N ALA A 150 9.98 -5.33 1.65
CA ALA A 150 9.50 -3.96 1.81
C ALA A 150 10.53 -3.06 2.52
N ALA A 151 11.25 -3.58 3.51
CA ALA A 151 12.33 -2.87 4.18
C ALA A 151 13.51 -2.61 3.24
N ALA A 152 13.90 -3.59 2.42
CA ALA A 152 14.96 -3.43 1.44
C ALA A 152 14.62 -2.36 0.41
N GLU A 153 13.39 -2.34 -0.11
CA GLU A 153 12.90 -1.30 -1.01
C GLU A 153 12.96 0.09 -0.37
N PHE A 154 12.45 0.22 0.85
CA PHE A 154 12.45 1.49 1.57
C PHE A 154 13.88 1.99 1.85
N ILE A 155 14.77 1.11 2.28
CA ILE A 155 16.17 1.43 2.54
C ILE A 155 16.87 1.86 1.24
N LEU A 156 16.67 1.12 0.16
CA LEU A 156 17.22 1.45 -1.16
C LEU A 156 16.82 2.87 -1.58
N LEU A 157 15.55 3.23 -1.43
CA LEU A 157 15.04 4.56 -1.77
C LEU A 157 15.63 5.70 -0.94
N ARG A 158 16.26 5.42 0.21
CA ARG A 158 16.97 6.43 1.02
C ARG A 158 18.42 6.64 0.58
N TYR A 159 19.02 5.64 -0.07
CA TYR A 159 20.37 5.74 -0.63
C TYR A 159 20.40 6.34 -2.05
N VAL A 160 19.25 6.38 -2.72
CA VAL A 160 19.08 6.96 -4.07
C VAL A 160 18.91 8.49 -4.02
N ILE A 161 18.91 9.10 -2.82
CA ILE A 161 18.80 10.55 -2.61
C ILE A 161 20.17 11.20 -2.66
#